data_AF-A0A932KZ78-F1
#
_entry.id   AF-A0A932KZ78-F1
#
_cell.length_a   1.000
_cell.length_b   1.000
_cell.length_c   1.000
_cell.angle_alpha   90.00
_cell.angle_beta   90.00
_cell.angle_gamma   90.00
#
_symmetry.space_group_name_H-M   'P 1'
#
loop_
_entity.id
_entity.type
_entity.pdbx_description
1 polymer ?
#
loop_
_entity_poly.entity_id
_entity_poly.type
_entity_poly.pdbx_seq_one_letter_code
_entity_poly.pdbx_strand_id
1 'polypeptide(L)'
;MVQAGHSFSEARAIARSSIMIRAASISTAALFLVLMVPSAWAGDSRQQTATAAAHAGMAAASADEKMVRGHLQHVVNCLVGPAGEGYDSAQANPCKDQGFGAIQDAPMDKVPALQAALKMAKDGAAEPDAAKAREKAAATQAALSKLAM
;
A
#
# COMPACT_ATOMS: atom_id res chain seq x y z
N MET A 1 49.20 -16.33 -75.50
CA MET A 1 50.52 -16.46 -74.86
C MET A 1 50.27 -16.77 -73.40
N VAL A 2 50.12 -18.05 -73.09
CA VAL A 2 51.08 -18.86 -72.31
C VAL A 2 51.25 -18.32 -70.89
N GLN A 3 50.54 -18.95 -69.95
CA GLN A 3 50.91 -18.90 -68.54
C GLN A 3 51.30 -20.33 -68.14
N ALA A 4 52.59 -20.50 -67.88
CA ALA A 4 53.26 -21.74 -67.55
C ALA A 4 53.63 -21.77 -66.05
N GLY A 5 53.71 -22.97 -65.49
CA GLY A 5 54.30 -23.30 -64.18
C GLY A 5 53.25 -23.47 -63.07
N HIS A 6 52.95 -24.65 -62.48
CA HIS A 6 53.80 -25.75 -61.97
C HIS A 6 55.01 -25.18 -61.22
N SER A 7 55.33 -25.48 -59.96
CA SER A 7 55.04 -26.57 -59.03
C SER A 7 55.76 -26.18 -57.71
N PHE A 8 55.29 -26.46 -56.50
CA PHE A 8 55.74 -27.56 -55.61
C PHE A 8 55.36 -27.05 -54.19
N SER A 9 54.53 -27.78 -53.44
CA SER A 9 54.88 -28.91 -52.59
C SER A 9 55.33 -28.49 -51.19
N GLU A 10 54.43 -28.82 -50.25
CA GLU A 10 54.69 -29.31 -48.90
C GLU A 10 55.56 -28.49 -47.94
N ALA A 11 54.92 -28.02 -46.86
CA ALA A 11 55.43 -28.35 -45.53
C ALA A 11 54.32 -28.21 -44.48
N ARG A 12 54.09 -29.32 -43.81
CA ARG A 12 53.41 -29.46 -42.51
C ARG A 12 53.75 -28.29 -41.58
N ALA A 13 52.76 -27.75 -40.89
CA ALA A 13 52.79 -27.73 -39.41
C ALA A 13 51.48 -27.18 -38.86
N ILE A 14 50.89 -28.01 -38.01
CA ILE A 14 49.83 -27.70 -37.07
C ILE A 14 50.34 -26.60 -36.13
N ALA A 15 49.65 -25.47 -36.08
CA ALA A 15 49.66 -24.60 -34.90
C ALA A 15 48.30 -23.91 -34.80
N ARG A 16 47.40 -24.55 -34.06
CA ARG A 16 46.14 -23.98 -33.57
C ARG A 16 46.48 -22.71 -32.77
N SER A 17 46.06 -21.54 -33.25
CA SER A 17 46.05 -20.34 -32.42
C SER A 17 44.91 -19.41 -32.82
N SER A 18 43.80 -19.60 -32.10
CA SER A 18 43.05 -18.56 -31.39
C SER A 18 42.96 -17.18 -32.04
N ILE A 19 41.97 -16.99 -32.93
CA ILE A 19 41.30 -15.68 -33.07
C ILE A 19 39.79 -15.96 -33.10
N MET A 20 39.20 -15.89 -31.90
CA MET A 20 37.76 -15.90 -31.69
C MET A 20 37.15 -14.65 -32.31
N ILE A 21 36.57 -14.77 -33.51
CA ILE A 21 35.54 -13.84 -33.98
C ILE A 21 34.21 -14.52 -33.69
N ARG A 22 33.72 -14.38 -32.46
CA ARG A 22 32.33 -14.72 -32.12
C ARG A 22 31.55 -13.43 -32.02
N ALA A 23 30.80 -13.20 -33.10
CA ALA A 23 29.56 -12.44 -33.21
C ALA A 23 29.21 -11.57 -32.01
N ALA A 24 29.34 -10.26 -32.20
CA ALA A 24 28.51 -9.30 -31.50
C ALA A 24 27.04 -9.64 -31.80
N SER A 25 26.34 -10.18 -30.80
CA SER A 25 24.89 -10.33 -30.83
C SER A 25 24.40 -9.89 -29.46
N ILE A 26 23.96 -8.64 -29.47
CA ILE A 26 23.38 -7.80 -28.42
C ILE A 26 22.56 -8.63 -27.42
N SER A 27 23.12 -8.88 -26.24
CA SER A 27 22.41 -9.37 -25.06
C SER A 27 21.74 -8.21 -24.32
N THR A 28 20.63 -7.69 -24.82
CA THR A 28 19.75 -6.81 -24.03
C THR A 28 18.29 -7.04 -24.41
N ALA A 29 17.68 -8.07 -23.81
CA ALA A 29 16.23 -8.20 -23.74
C ALA A 29 15.83 -8.83 -22.40
N ALA A 30 16.27 -8.22 -21.29
CA ALA A 30 15.55 -8.35 -20.03
C ALA A 30 14.33 -7.42 -20.12
N LEU A 31 13.31 -7.85 -20.87
CA LEU A 31 12.04 -7.15 -20.94
C LEU A 31 11.34 -7.31 -19.58
N PHE A 32 11.41 -6.25 -18.78
CA PHE A 32 10.63 -6.07 -17.55
C PHE A 32 9.13 -6.25 -17.85
N LEU A 33 8.62 -7.47 -17.68
CA LEU A 33 7.18 -7.73 -17.63
C LEU A 33 6.72 -7.68 -16.16
N VAL A 34 6.79 -6.50 -15.55
CA VAL A 34 6.14 -6.21 -14.27
C VAL A 34 4.99 -5.24 -14.54
N LEU A 35 3.94 -5.71 -15.21
CA LEU A 35 2.72 -4.93 -15.35
C LEU A 35 1.52 -5.86 -15.23
N MET A 36 0.59 -5.46 -14.35
CA MET A 36 -0.68 -6.10 -13.99
C MET A 36 -0.61 -7.14 -12.88
N VAL A 37 -0.27 -6.70 -11.66
CA VAL A 37 -0.86 -7.34 -10.47
C VAL A 37 -2.28 -6.78 -10.36
N PRO A 38 -3.35 -7.57 -10.56
CA PRO A 38 -4.68 -7.13 -10.23
C PRO A 38 -4.74 -6.93 -8.70
N SER A 39 -5.01 -5.71 -8.25
CA SER A 39 -5.38 -5.41 -6.86
C SER A 39 -6.79 -5.94 -6.58
N ALA A 40 -7.01 -7.23 -6.76
CA ALA A 40 -8.34 -7.85 -6.65
C ALA A 40 -8.77 -8.08 -5.19
N TRP A 41 -8.02 -7.56 -4.22
CA TRP A 41 -8.22 -7.76 -2.79
C TRP A 41 -8.35 -6.41 -2.08
N ALA A 42 -8.89 -5.38 -2.74
CA ALA A 42 -9.33 -4.19 -2.01
C ALA A 42 -10.52 -4.60 -1.14
N GLY A 43 -10.40 -4.40 0.18
CA GLY A 43 -11.50 -4.61 1.10
C GLY A 43 -12.67 -3.64 0.85
N ASP A 44 -13.77 -3.80 1.59
CA ASP A 44 -14.90 -2.88 1.50
C ASP A 44 -14.60 -1.61 2.30
N SER A 45 -13.96 -0.64 1.66
CA SER A 45 -13.62 0.65 2.29
C SER A 45 -14.84 1.42 2.79
N ARG A 46 -16.02 1.26 2.16
CA ARG A 46 -17.26 1.88 2.62
C ARG A 46 -17.70 1.25 3.94
N GLN A 47 -17.72 -0.08 4.03
CA GLN A 47 -18.09 -0.78 5.26
C GLN A 47 -17.13 -0.46 6.42
N GLN A 48 -15.81 -0.40 6.13
CA GLN A 48 -14.80 0.00 7.11
C GLN A 48 -15.02 1.44 7.59
N THR A 49 -15.33 2.35 6.69
CA THR A 49 -15.65 3.76 7.01
C THR A 49 -16.92 3.86 7.85
N ALA A 50 -17.95 3.05 7.56
CA ALA A 50 -19.19 3.01 8.34
C ALA A 50 -18.94 2.47 9.76
N THR A 51 -18.14 1.41 9.89
CA THR A 51 -17.73 0.85 11.18
C THR A 51 -16.94 1.88 12.00
N ALA A 52 -15.99 2.57 11.37
CA ALA A 52 -15.23 3.66 11.98
C ALA A 52 -16.16 4.80 12.44
N ALA A 53 -17.16 5.19 11.63
CA ALA A 53 -18.15 6.18 12.02
C ALA A 53 -18.95 5.76 13.25
N ALA A 54 -19.37 4.49 13.34
CA ALA A 54 -20.09 3.97 14.49
C ALA A 54 -19.24 4.03 15.77
N HIS A 55 -17.96 3.66 15.70
CA HIS A 55 -17.05 3.79 16.83
C HIS A 55 -16.79 5.24 17.24
N ALA A 56 -16.68 6.17 16.28
CA ALA A 56 -16.60 7.60 16.59
C ALA A 56 -17.87 8.10 17.32
N GLY A 57 -19.05 7.61 16.94
CA GLY A 57 -20.30 7.93 17.66
C GLY A 57 -20.37 7.35 19.07
N MET A 58 -19.87 6.12 19.27
CA MET A 58 -19.76 5.54 20.61
C MET A 58 -18.76 6.31 21.48
N ALA A 59 -17.64 6.77 20.91
CA ALA A 59 -16.71 7.65 21.61
C ALA A 59 -17.40 8.96 22.03
N ALA A 60 -18.15 9.59 21.12
CA ALA A 60 -18.88 10.83 21.41
C ALA A 60 -19.94 10.68 22.51
N ALA A 61 -20.60 9.52 22.58
CA ALA A 61 -21.65 9.23 23.55
C ALA A 61 -21.13 8.69 24.90
N SER A 62 -19.86 8.31 24.99
CA SER A 62 -19.32 7.67 26.20
C SER A 62 -19.13 8.65 27.35
N ALA A 63 -19.60 8.29 28.55
CA ALA A 63 -19.29 9.03 29.78
C ALA A 63 -17.91 8.67 30.37
N ASP A 64 -17.39 7.49 30.05
CA ASP A 64 -16.08 7.02 30.51
C ASP A 64 -14.99 7.46 29.53
N GLU A 65 -14.01 8.21 30.03
CA GLU A 65 -12.89 8.75 29.26
C GLU A 65 -11.98 7.66 28.66
N LYS A 66 -11.77 6.54 29.37
CA LYS A 66 -11.03 5.39 28.83
C LYS A 66 -11.77 4.81 27.62
N MET A 67 -13.09 4.75 27.68
CA MET A 67 -13.92 4.27 26.57
C MET A 67 -13.93 5.26 25.39
N VAL A 68 -13.91 6.58 25.64
CA VAL A 68 -13.75 7.59 24.57
C VAL A 68 -12.47 7.30 23.76
N ARG A 69 -11.34 7.14 24.45
CA ARG A 69 -10.03 6.86 23.82
C ARG A 69 -9.99 5.52 23.12
N GLY A 70 -10.48 4.46 23.76
CA GLY A 70 -10.52 3.12 23.16
C GLY A 70 -11.34 3.09 21.87
N HIS A 71 -12.51 3.72 21.87
CA HIS A 71 -13.34 3.84 20.67
C HIS A 71 -12.67 4.69 19.58
N LEU A 72 -12.01 5.81 19.92
CA LEU A 72 -11.25 6.58 18.94
C LEU A 72 -10.05 5.80 18.39
N GLN A 73 -9.40 4.96 19.19
CA GLN A 73 -8.33 4.09 18.69
C GLN A 73 -8.88 3.01 17.74
N HIS A 74 -10.09 2.49 17.98
CA HIS A 74 -10.74 1.61 17.00
C HIS A 74 -11.02 2.33 15.67
N VAL A 75 -11.38 3.61 15.70
CA VAL A 75 -11.52 4.44 14.48
C VAL A 75 -10.18 4.49 13.73
N VAL A 76 -9.08 4.81 14.42
CA VAL A 76 -7.74 4.85 13.84
C VAL A 76 -7.38 3.50 13.22
N ASN A 77 -7.53 2.40 13.97
CA ASN A 77 -7.23 1.04 13.50
C ASN A 77 -8.04 0.67 12.24
N CYS A 78 -9.32 1.04 12.18
CA CYS A 78 -10.18 0.81 11.01
C CYS A 78 -9.76 1.63 9.78
N LEU A 79 -9.31 2.87 9.97
CA LEU A 79 -8.93 3.75 8.87
C LEU A 79 -7.58 3.35 8.25
N VAL A 80 -6.62 2.97 9.09
CA VAL A 80 -5.22 2.75 8.65
C VAL A 80 -4.89 1.27 8.44
N GLY A 81 -5.61 0.37 9.10
CA GLY A 81 -5.37 -1.07 9.08
C GLY A 81 -4.03 -1.49 9.70
N PRO A 82 -3.73 -2.81 9.77
CA PRO A 82 -2.57 -3.32 10.51
C PRO A 82 -1.20 -2.84 10.04
N ALA A 83 -1.10 -2.39 8.78
CA ALA A 83 0.14 -1.87 8.21
C ALA A 83 0.25 -0.34 8.28
N GLY A 84 -0.81 0.36 8.71
CA GLY A 84 -0.88 1.80 8.67
C GLY A 84 -0.34 2.48 9.93
N GLU A 85 0.15 3.71 9.76
CA GLU A 85 0.70 4.50 10.86
C GLU A 85 -0.37 4.82 11.92
N GLY A 86 -0.04 4.54 13.19
CA GLY A 86 -0.94 4.77 14.31
C GLY A 86 -1.87 3.60 14.61
N TYR A 87 -1.77 2.49 13.88
CA TYR A 87 -2.38 1.23 14.28
C TYR A 87 -1.84 0.80 15.64
N ASP A 88 -2.73 0.42 16.55
CA ASP A 88 -2.40 -0.13 17.86
C ASP A 88 -2.89 -1.58 17.93
N SER A 89 -1.96 -2.54 17.92
CA SER A 89 -2.24 -3.97 18.01
C SER A 89 -2.67 -4.44 19.39
N ALA A 90 -2.50 -3.61 20.43
CA ALA A 90 -3.02 -3.89 21.77
C ALA A 90 -4.52 -3.55 21.88
N GLN A 91 -5.07 -2.78 20.94
CA GLN A 91 -6.51 -2.55 20.82
C GLN A 91 -7.15 -3.48 19.80
N ALA A 92 -8.45 -3.69 19.92
CA ALA A 92 -9.19 -4.44 18.90
C ALA A 92 -9.14 -3.71 17.55
N ASN A 93 -9.21 -4.49 16.47
CA ASN A 93 -9.49 -3.98 15.13
C ASN A 93 -10.88 -4.48 14.70
N PRO A 94 -11.94 -3.66 14.86
CA PRO A 94 -13.30 -4.03 14.45
C PRO A 94 -13.44 -4.26 12.94
N CYS A 95 -12.49 -3.75 12.15
CA CYS A 95 -12.49 -3.83 10.69
C CYS A 95 -11.59 -4.96 10.14
N LYS A 96 -11.02 -5.82 11.00
CA LYS A 96 -10.02 -6.83 10.60
C LYS A 96 -10.45 -7.77 9.47
N ASP A 97 -11.75 -8.07 9.38
CA ASP A 97 -12.32 -8.99 8.37
C ASP A 97 -13.00 -8.22 7.22
N GLN A 98 -12.87 -6.89 7.19
CA GLN A 98 -13.49 -6.01 6.20
C GLN A 98 -12.49 -5.50 5.15
N GLY A 99 -11.19 -5.64 5.42
CA GLY A 99 -10.15 -5.15 4.52
C GLY A 99 -8.81 -4.86 5.20
N PHE A 100 -7.99 -4.08 4.51
CA PHE A 100 -6.64 -3.69 4.93
C PHE A 100 -6.57 -2.28 5.53
N GLY A 101 -7.72 -1.65 5.76
CA GLY A 101 -7.85 -0.28 6.24
C GLY A 101 -8.59 0.58 5.22
N ALA A 102 -9.55 1.38 5.69
CA ALA A 102 -10.41 2.16 4.80
C ALA A 102 -9.63 3.07 3.84
N ILE A 103 -8.49 3.64 4.28
CA ILE A 103 -7.63 4.49 3.44
C ILE A 103 -6.95 3.68 2.34
N GLN A 104 -6.47 2.48 2.67
CA GLN A 104 -5.79 1.60 1.71
C GLN A 104 -6.77 1.04 0.66
N ASP A 105 -7.99 0.74 1.09
CA ASP A 105 -9.01 0.10 0.25
C ASP A 105 -9.91 1.10 -0.49
N ALA A 106 -9.74 2.40 -0.25
CA ALA A 106 -10.56 3.44 -0.86
C ALA A 106 -10.08 3.81 -2.27
N PRO A 107 -10.99 4.25 -3.16
CA PRO A 107 -10.59 4.90 -4.39
C PRO A 107 -9.85 6.22 -4.08
N MET A 108 -8.89 6.57 -4.95
CA MET A 108 -7.93 7.66 -4.73
C MET A 108 -8.58 9.03 -4.44
N ASP A 109 -9.78 9.29 -4.97
CA ASP A 109 -10.52 10.54 -4.74
C ASP A 109 -11.03 10.68 -3.30
N LYS A 110 -11.20 9.56 -2.57
CA LYS A 110 -11.69 9.55 -1.17
C LYS A 110 -10.55 9.62 -0.15
N VAL A 111 -9.34 9.23 -0.55
CA VAL A 111 -8.17 9.15 0.34
C VAL A 111 -7.92 10.46 1.11
N PRO A 112 -7.92 11.66 0.49
CA PRO A 112 -7.68 12.91 1.23
C PRO A 112 -8.72 13.16 2.34
N ALA A 113 -9.99 12.84 2.09
CA ALA A 113 -11.05 13.02 3.08
C ALA A 113 -10.94 12.01 4.23
N LEU A 114 -10.57 10.77 3.93
CA LEU A 114 -10.31 9.75 4.95
C LEU A 114 -9.08 10.09 5.80
N GLN A 115 -8.01 10.64 5.20
CA GLN A 115 -6.85 11.14 5.95
C GLN A 115 -7.21 12.32 6.85
N ALA A 116 -8.08 13.23 6.40
CA ALA A 116 -8.58 14.31 7.25
C ALA A 116 -9.36 13.75 8.45
N ALA A 117 -10.24 12.77 8.23
CA ALA A 117 -10.97 12.10 9.32
C ALA A 117 -10.04 11.33 10.26
N LEU A 118 -9.00 10.68 9.75
CA LEU A 118 -7.95 10.05 10.56
C LEU A 118 -7.26 11.06 11.46
N LYS A 119 -6.91 12.24 10.94
CA LYS A 119 -6.31 13.30 11.75
C LYS A 119 -7.25 13.72 12.88
N MET A 120 -8.55 13.91 12.59
CA MET A 120 -9.55 14.25 13.60
C MET A 120 -9.65 13.17 14.69
N ALA A 121 -9.62 11.89 14.31
CA ALA A 121 -9.62 10.78 15.26
C ALA A 121 -8.37 10.77 16.15
N LYS A 122 -7.17 10.94 15.56
CA LYS A 122 -5.89 11.04 16.31
C LYS A 122 -5.88 12.24 17.24
N ASP A 123 -6.35 13.40 16.78
CA ASP A 123 -6.47 14.62 17.60
C ASP A 123 -7.45 14.41 18.77
N GLY A 124 -8.55 13.68 18.56
CA GLY A 124 -9.50 13.32 19.61
C GLY A 124 -8.91 12.34 20.62
N ALA A 125 -8.16 11.33 20.17
CA ALA A 125 -7.54 10.33 21.03
C ALA A 125 -6.43 10.94 21.91
N ALA A 126 -5.75 11.97 21.40
CA ALA A 126 -4.69 12.69 22.10
C ALA A 126 -5.20 13.88 22.94
N GLU A 127 -6.49 14.22 22.88
CA GLU A 127 -7.07 15.35 23.61
C GLU A 127 -7.17 15.00 25.11
N PRO A 128 -6.52 15.77 26.01
CA PRO A 128 -6.55 15.50 27.45
C PRO A 128 -7.89 15.81 28.12
N ASP A 129 -8.71 16.68 27.52
CA ASP A 129 -10.03 16.99 28.04
C ASP A 129 -11.08 16.04 27.48
N ALA A 130 -11.71 15.25 28.36
CA ALA A 130 -12.71 14.25 27.97
C ALA A 130 -13.90 14.85 27.19
N ALA A 131 -14.34 16.06 27.50
CA ALA A 131 -15.46 16.69 26.80
C ALA A 131 -15.05 17.11 25.39
N LYS A 132 -13.88 17.73 25.24
CA LYS A 132 -13.34 18.08 23.92
C LYS A 132 -13.02 16.84 23.08
N ALA A 133 -12.57 15.75 23.69
CA ALA A 133 -12.35 14.48 23.01
C ALA A 133 -13.66 13.94 22.41
N ARG A 134 -14.79 14.04 23.15
CA ARG A 134 -16.12 13.68 22.65
C ARG A 134 -16.61 14.59 21.53
N GLU A 135 -16.37 15.90 21.62
CA GLU A 135 -16.70 16.83 20.54
C GLU A 135 -15.94 16.50 19.25
N LYS A 136 -14.63 16.21 19.36
CA LYS A 136 -13.81 15.76 18.23
C LYS A 136 -14.29 14.41 17.69
N ALA A 137 -14.73 13.51 18.56
CA ALA A 137 -15.32 12.23 18.16
C ALA A 137 -16.62 12.43 17.37
N ALA A 138 -17.51 13.33 17.82
CA ALA A 138 -18.74 13.67 17.11
C ALA A 138 -18.46 14.29 15.73
N ALA A 139 -17.46 15.18 15.65
CA ALA A 139 -17.02 15.74 14.38
C ALA A 139 -16.44 14.65 13.45
N THR A 140 -15.68 13.71 14.00
CA THR A 140 -15.12 12.55 13.27
C THR A 140 -16.22 11.65 12.73
N GLN A 141 -17.22 11.33 13.55
CA GLN A 141 -18.42 10.58 13.14
C GLN A 141 -19.12 11.26 11.97
N ALA A 142 -19.37 12.57 12.08
CA ALA A 142 -20.06 13.33 11.04
C ALA A 142 -19.28 13.35 9.72
N ALA A 143 -17.95 13.46 9.77
CA ALA A 143 -17.09 13.38 8.59
C ALA A 143 -17.14 11.99 7.95
N LEU A 144 -16.97 10.92 8.74
CA LEU A 144 -16.96 9.54 8.25
C LEU A 144 -18.32 9.09 7.72
N SER A 145 -19.41 9.49 8.38
CA SER A 145 -20.77 9.13 7.95
C SER A 145 -21.06 9.65 6.54
N LYS A 146 -20.57 10.85 6.19
CA LYS A 146 -20.69 11.41 4.83
C LYS A 146 -19.88 10.64 3.78
N LEU A 147 -18.77 10.01 4.20
CA LEU A 147 -17.90 9.22 3.33
C LEU A 147 -18.39 7.78 3.14
N ALA A 148 -19.15 7.26 4.12
CA ALA A 148 -19.76 5.94 4.08
C ALA A 148 -21.12 5.90 3.35
N MET A 149 -21.67 7.06 2.98
CA MET A 149 -22.92 7.24 2.21
C MET A 149 -22.69 7.15 0.72
#